data_AF-Q17F57-F1
#
_entry.id   AF-Q17F57-F1
#
_cell.length_a   1.000
_cell.length_b   1.000
_cell.length_c   1.000
_cell.angle_alpha   90.00
_cell.angle_beta   90.00
_cell.angle_gamma   90.00
#
_symmetry.space_group_name_H-M   'P 1'
#
loop_
_entity.id
_entity.type
_entity.pdbx_description
1 polymer ?
#
loop_
_entity_poly.entity_id
_entity_poly.type
_entity_poly.pdbx_seq_one_letter_code
_entity_poly.pdbx_strand_id
1 'polypeptide(L)'
;PPQRPRLEHEGVHVPPGHNVTVDSGAMATVKCVSHYGNPPAQLKWFLGDQEISPLHPQTNSTEPDNPRTWSAASVVQIPANKDRHGAILKCLAIHESYSARSVAVEARLDVKCK
;
A
#
# COMPACT_ATOMS: atom_id res chain seq x y z
N PRO A 1 5.14 -17.85 -3.80
CA PRO A 1 4.56 -16.52 -4.13
C PRO A 1 5.17 -15.47 -3.21
N PRO A 2 5.21 -14.19 -3.60
CA PRO A 2 5.55 -13.11 -2.68
C PRO A 2 4.60 -13.12 -1.47
N GLN A 3 5.03 -12.53 -0.36
CA GLN A 3 4.15 -12.30 0.77
C GLN A 3 3.05 -11.31 0.39
N ARG A 4 1.87 -11.47 1.01
CA ARG A 4 0.77 -10.52 0.84
C ARG A 4 1.27 -9.09 1.15
N PRO A 5 0.84 -8.09 0.36
CA PRO A 5 1.25 -6.72 0.60
C PRO A 5 0.83 -6.24 1.98
N ARG A 6 1.65 -5.40 2.60
CA ARG A 6 1.40 -4.77 3.90
C ARG A 6 1.37 -3.27 3.74
N LEU A 7 0.43 -2.62 4.43
CA LEU A 7 0.39 -1.17 4.55
C LEU A 7 1.19 -0.71 5.77
N GLU A 8 1.82 0.44 5.62
CA GLU A 8 2.53 1.18 6.66
C GLU A 8 2.11 2.65 6.59
N HIS A 9 1.78 3.24 7.74
CA HIS A 9 1.48 4.67 7.88
C HIS A 9 2.25 5.22 9.09
N GLU A 10 2.95 6.35 8.93
CA GLU A 10 3.87 6.90 9.94
C GLU A 10 4.90 5.86 10.45
N GLY A 11 5.34 4.96 9.57
CA GLY A 11 6.27 3.88 9.89
C GLY A 11 5.67 2.70 10.67
N VAL A 12 4.36 2.71 10.95
CA VAL A 12 3.66 1.65 11.68
C VAL A 12 2.86 0.79 10.71
N HIS A 13 2.92 -0.54 10.89
CA HIS A 13 2.10 -1.46 10.13
C HIS A 13 0.60 -1.23 10.37
N VAL A 14 -0.17 -1.09 9.29
CA VAL A 14 -1.63 -1.02 9.30
C VAL A 14 -2.18 -2.40 8.92
N PRO A 15 -2.76 -3.15 9.87
CA PRO A 15 -3.33 -4.46 9.56
C PRO A 15 -4.55 -4.33 8.63
N PRO A 16 -4.90 -5.39 7.88
CA PRO A 16 -6.08 -5.38 7.05
C PRO A 16 -7.34 -4.99 7.84
N GLY A 17 -8.16 -4.09 7.28
CA GLY A 17 -9.39 -3.62 7.91
C GLY A 17 -9.20 -2.56 9.01
N HIS A 18 -7.96 -2.15 9.30
CA HIS A 18 -7.68 -1.02 10.19
C HIS A 18 -7.67 0.30 9.43
N ASN A 19 -7.70 1.39 10.20
CA ASN A 19 -7.78 2.74 9.66
C ASN A 19 -6.41 3.38 9.50
N VAL A 20 -6.27 4.20 8.46
CA VAL A 20 -5.22 5.21 8.33
C VAL A 20 -5.83 6.52 8.80
N THR A 21 -5.48 6.93 10.02
CA THR A 21 -6.04 8.12 10.66
C THR A 21 -5.16 9.34 10.41
N VAL A 22 -5.74 10.39 9.83
CA VAL A 22 -5.01 11.62 9.45
C VAL A 22 -5.86 12.85 9.75
N ASP A 23 -5.23 13.94 10.18
CA ASP A 23 -5.93 15.21 10.41
C ASP A 23 -6.43 15.84 9.10
N SER A 24 -7.64 16.42 9.15
CA SER A 24 -8.21 17.14 8.02
C SER A 24 -7.27 18.26 7.55
N GLY A 25 -6.97 18.29 6.25
CA GLY A 25 -6.06 19.23 5.61
C GLY A 25 -4.60 18.78 5.56
N ALA A 26 -4.24 17.66 6.20
CA ALA A 26 -2.92 17.05 6.05
C ALA A 26 -2.86 16.09 4.84
N MET A 27 -1.68 15.51 4.60
CA MET A 27 -1.47 14.49 3.57
C MET A 27 -1.24 13.14 4.22
N ALA A 28 -2.10 12.16 3.93
CA ALA A 28 -1.90 10.78 4.33
C ALA A 28 -0.79 10.16 3.47
N THR A 29 0.38 9.91 4.07
CA THR A 29 1.48 9.21 3.41
C THR A 29 1.43 7.74 3.82
N VAL A 30 1.16 6.86 2.86
CA VAL A 30 1.02 5.42 3.09
C VAL A 30 1.99 4.67 2.20
N LYS A 31 2.73 3.75 2.80
CA LYS A 31 3.67 2.85 2.12
C LYS A 31 3.06 1.46 2.03
N CYS A 32 3.25 0.81 0.90
CA CYS A 32 2.90 -0.58 0.67
C CYS A 32 4.15 -1.37 0.37
N VAL A 33 4.30 -2.54 1.01
CA VAL A 33 5.47 -3.41 0.83
C VAL A 33 5.04 -4.85 0.55
N SER A 34 5.63 -5.48 -0.46
CA SER A 34 5.45 -6.90 -0.79
C SER A 34 6.82 -7.59 -0.78
N HIS A 35 7.02 -8.48 0.19
CA HIS A 35 8.30 -9.15 0.42
C HIS A 35 8.46 -10.47 -0.34
N TYR A 36 9.71 -10.89 -0.50
CA TYR A 36 10.12 -12.21 -1.01
C TYR A 36 9.58 -12.58 -2.41
N GLY A 37 9.37 -11.59 -3.29
CA GLY A 37 8.97 -11.82 -4.68
C GLY A 37 10.15 -12.17 -5.59
N ASN A 38 9.96 -13.01 -6.60
CA ASN A 38 10.95 -13.18 -7.67
C ASN A 38 10.24 -13.54 -8.99
N PRO A 39 10.07 -12.59 -9.93
CA PRO A 39 10.51 -11.18 -9.87
C PRO A 39 9.78 -10.36 -8.78
N PRO A 40 10.21 -9.12 -8.45
CA PRO A 40 9.47 -8.27 -7.52
C PRO A 40 8.02 -8.08 -7.99
N ALA A 41 7.08 -8.07 -7.04
CA ALA A 41 5.67 -7.83 -7.35
C ALA A 41 5.46 -6.41 -7.86
N GLN A 42 4.53 -6.21 -8.79
CA GLN A 42 4.11 -4.87 -9.21
C GLN A 42 3.00 -4.37 -8.27
N LEU A 43 3.19 -3.19 -7.69
CA LEU A 43 2.25 -2.56 -6.76
C LEU A 43 1.44 -1.47 -7.47
N LYS A 44 0.12 -1.54 -7.30
CA LYS A 44 -0.83 -0.53 -7.76
C LYS A 44 -1.67 0.00 -6.61
N TRP A 45 -2.08 1.25 -6.71
CA TRP A 45 -2.88 1.93 -5.70
C TRP A 45 -4.28 2.24 -6.22
N PHE A 46 -5.27 2.07 -5.35
CA PHE A 46 -6.64 2.45 -5.61
C PHE A 46 -7.22 3.18 -4.39
N LEU A 47 -8.03 4.19 -4.65
CA LEU A 47 -8.86 4.85 -3.65
C LEU A 47 -10.33 4.64 -4.02
N GLY A 48 -11.01 3.76 -3.28
CA GLY A 48 -12.26 3.16 -3.74
C GLY A 48 -12.01 2.35 -5.01
N ASP A 49 -12.72 2.69 -6.08
CA ASP A 49 -12.60 2.06 -7.40
C ASP A 49 -11.65 2.81 -8.35
N GLN A 50 -11.12 3.96 -7.94
CA GLN A 50 -10.25 4.78 -8.77
C GLN A 50 -8.79 4.37 -8.60
N GLU A 51 -8.11 4.01 -9.70
CA GLU A 51 -6.65 3.85 -9.71
C GLU A 51 -5.98 5.22 -9.51
N ILE A 52 -5.02 5.28 -8.59
CA ILE A 52 -4.26 6.50 -8.29
C ILE A 52 -2.77 6.26 -8.47
N SER A 53 -2.05 7.32 -8.83
CA SER A 53 -0.60 7.25 -9.04
C SER A 53 0.13 7.26 -7.70
N PRO A 54 1.23 6.48 -7.57
CA PRO A 54 2.12 6.60 -6.43
C PRO A 54 2.85 7.95 -6.46
N LEU A 55 3.40 8.35 -5.31
CA LEU A 55 4.22 9.56 -5.17
C LEU A 55 5.48 9.48 -6.04
N HIS A 56 6.10 8.30 -6.09
CA HIS A 56 7.31 8.01 -6.84
C HIS A 56 7.19 6.62 -7.50
N PRO A 57 8.02 6.32 -8.52
CA PRO A 57 8.13 4.97 -9.04
C PRO A 57 8.41 3.96 -7.93
N GLN A 58 7.85 2.75 -8.07
CA GLN A 58 8.11 1.65 -7.14
C GLN A 58 9.61 1.40 -7.00
N THR A 59 10.07 1.17 -5.77
CA THR A 59 11.43 0.78 -5.46
C THR A 59 11.49 -0.71 -5.18
N ASN A 60 12.55 -1.37 -5.66
CA ASN A 60 12.79 -2.78 -5.43
C ASN A 60 14.19 -2.96 -4.84
N SER A 61 14.30 -3.76 -3.78
CA SER A 61 15.57 -4.11 -3.15
C SER A 61 15.61 -5.60 -2.85
N THR A 62 16.78 -6.21 -2.84
CA THR A 62 16.93 -7.60 -2.41
C THR A 62 16.63 -7.74 -0.93
N GLU A 63 16.02 -8.85 -0.52
CA GLU A 63 15.78 -9.13 0.90
C GLU A 63 17.11 -9.41 1.63
N PRO A 64 17.32 -8.87 2.84
CA PRO A 64 18.57 -9.00 3.58
C PRO A 64 18.85 -10.45 4.02
N ASP A 65 17.79 -11.20 4.33
CA ASP A 65 17.83 -12.60 4.75
C ASP A 65 17.75 -13.57 3.56
N ASN A 66 17.30 -13.11 2.38
CA ASN A 66 17.25 -13.92 1.17
C ASN A 66 17.52 -13.08 -0.11
N PRO A 67 18.80 -12.88 -0.48
CA PRO A 67 19.18 -12.03 -1.61
C PRO A 67 18.71 -12.51 -2.99
N ARG A 68 18.16 -13.73 -3.10
CA ARG A 68 17.54 -14.26 -4.33
C ARG A 68 16.10 -13.80 -4.53
N THR A 69 15.55 -13.09 -3.56
CA THR A 69 14.20 -12.55 -3.59
C THR A 69 14.20 -11.05 -3.36
N TRP A 70 13.11 -10.41 -3.75
CA TRP A 70 12.97 -8.97 -3.80
C TRP A 70 11.85 -8.50 -2.89
N SER A 71 12.11 -7.38 -2.21
CA SER A 71 11.12 -6.52 -1.58
C SER A 71 10.72 -5.44 -2.57
N ALA A 72 9.42 -5.35 -2.88
CA ALA A 72 8.83 -4.28 -3.67
C ALA A 72 8.15 -3.29 -2.73
N ALA A 73 8.43 -2.00 -2.88
CA ALA A 73 7.87 -0.93 -2.07
C ALA A 73 7.33 0.23 -2.92
N SER A 74 6.14 0.72 -2.58
CA SER A 74 5.52 1.87 -3.22
C SER A 74 4.91 2.78 -2.17
N VAL A 75 4.91 4.09 -2.42
CA VAL A 75 4.37 5.11 -1.51
C VAL A 75 3.32 5.93 -2.24
N VAL A 76 2.21 6.21 -1.57
CA VAL A 76 1.17 7.11 -2.06
C VAL A 76 0.90 8.23 -1.07
N GLN A 77 0.54 9.40 -1.60
CA GLN A 77 0.12 10.55 -0.83
C GLN A 77 -1.31 10.93 -1.18
N ILE A 78 -2.17 10.99 -0.17
CA ILE A 78 -3.60 11.24 -0.34
C ILE A 78 -3.96 12.47 0.50
N PRO A 79 -4.49 13.56 -0.08
CA PRO A 79 -4.99 14.68 0.70
C PRO A 79 -6.14 14.23 1.60
N ALA A 80 -6.04 14.53 2.90
CA ALA A 80 -7.02 14.17 3.91
C ALA A 80 -8.13 15.23 3.95
N ASN A 81 -9.04 15.13 2.98
CA ASN A 81 -10.23 16.00 2.91
C ASN A 81 -11.42 15.30 3.54
N LYS A 82 -12.40 16.06 4.05
CA LYS A 82 -13.62 15.49 4.67
C LYS A 82 -14.34 14.53 3.73
N ASP A 83 -14.36 14.81 2.44
CA ASP A 83 -15.01 13.97 1.41
C ASP A 83 -14.32 12.61 1.20
N ARG A 84 -13.09 12.46 1.70
CA ARG A 84 -12.31 11.21 1.61
C ARG A 84 -12.38 10.40 2.90
N HIS A 85 -13.04 10.91 3.94
CA HIS A 85 -13.32 10.12 5.13
C HIS A 85 -14.13 8.87 4.77
N GLY A 86 -13.71 7.70 5.26
CA GLY A 86 -14.34 6.42 4.97
C GLY A 86 -13.93 5.78 3.64
N ALA A 87 -13.17 6.49 2.79
CA ALA A 87 -12.67 5.93 1.53
C ALA A 87 -11.71 4.76 1.79
N ILE A 88 -11.79 3.73 0.94
CA ILE A 88 -10.95 2.54 1.06
C ILE A 88 -9.70 2.74 0.24
N LEU A 89 -8.55 2.83 0.92
CA LEU A 89 -7.25 2.76 0.29
C LEU A 89 -6.87 1.29 0.08
N LYS A 90 -6.56 0.93 -1.16
CA LYS A 90 -6.20 -0.43 -1.54
C LYS A 90 -4.84 -0.44 -2.23
N CYS A 91 -3.94 -1.29 -1.76
CA CYS A 91 -2.71 -1.65 -2.46
C CYS A 91 -2.87 -3.05 -3.07
N LEU A 92 -2.77 -3.13 -4.39
CA LEU A 92 -2.84 -4.38 -5.15
C LEU A 92 -1.42 -4.82 -5.56
N ALA A 93 -1.00 -5.99 -5.10
CA ALA A 93 0.23 -6.63 -5.54
C ALA A 93 -0.06 -7.64 -6.65
N ILE A 94 0.58 -7.47 -7.81
CA ILE A 94 0.43 -8.31 -9.00
C ILE A 94 1.68 -9.16 -9.16
N HIS A 95 1.51 -10.48 -9.24
CA HIS A 95 2.58 -11.45 -9.42
C HIS A 95 2.00 -12.81 -9.87
N GLU A 96 2.62 -13.43 -10.88
CA GLU A 96 2.13 -14.69 -11.50
C GLU A 96 1.98 -15.86 -10.52
N SER A 97 2.82 -15.90 -9.48
CA SER A 97 2.73 -16.95 -8.45
C SER A 97 1.52 -16.84 -7.52
N TYR A 98 0.75 -15.75 -7.53
CA TYR A 98 -0.52 -15.69 -6.81
C TYR A 98 -1.59 -16.47 -7.56
N SER A 99 -2.47 -17.18 -6.84
CA SER A 99 -3.56 -17.96 -7.48
C SER A 99 -4.46 -17.11 -8.38
N ALA A 100 -4.77 -15.88 -7.97
CA ALA A 100 -5.53 -14.91 -8.75
C ALA A 100 -4.64 -13.93 -9.54
N ARG A 101 -3.34 -14.25 -9.70
CA ARG A 101 -2.26 -13.38 -10.23
C ARG A 101 -2.08 -12.04 -9.49
N SER A 102 -2.89 -11.78 -8.48
CA SER A 102 -2.83 -10.61 -7.64
C SER A 102 -3.42 -10.86 -6.26
N VAL A 103 -2.99 -10.07 -5.28
CA VAL A 103 -3.57 -10.03 -3.93
C VAL A 103 -3.58 -8.58 -3.46
N ALA A 104 -4.63 -8.16 -2.77
CA ALA A 104 -4.78 -6.82 -2.23
C ALA A 104 -4.70 -6.75 -0.71
N VAL A 105 -4.34 -5.58 -0.19
CA VAL A 105 -4.51 -5.16 1.20
C VAL A 105 -5.23 -3.82 1.22
N GLU A 106 -6.10 -3.64 2.21
CA GLU A 106 -6.99 -2.48 2.30
C GLU A 106 -6.92 -1.84 3.69
N ALA A 107 -7.02 -0.52 3.72
CA ALA A 107 -7.22 0.29 4.91
C ALA A 107 -8.27 1.36 4.64
N ARG A 108 -9.03 1.74 5.67
CA ARG A 108 -10.02 2.83 5.57
C ARG A 108 -9.38 4.15 5.98
N LEU A 109 -9.57 5.22 5.21
CA LEU A 109 -9.14 6.55 5.61
C LEU A 109 -10.06 7.09 6.70
N ASP A 110 -9.48 7.46 7.83
CA ASP A 110 -10.16 8.09 8.96
C ASP A 110 -9.68 9.53 9.09
N VAL A 111 -10.36 10.44 8.41
CA VAL A 111 -10.03 11.87 8.44
C VAL A 111 -10.63 12.50 9.69
N LYS A 112 -9.78 12.93 10.62
CA LYS A 112 -10.20 13.62 11.85
C LYS A 112 -10.40 15.11 11.59
N CYS A 113 -11.62 15.59 11.82
CA CYS A 113 -11.89 17.02 11.86
C CYS A 113 -11.46 17.58 13.22
N LYS A 114 -10.78 18.73 13.22
CA LYS A 114 -10.63 19.55 14.43
C LYS A 114 -11.93 20.28 14.74
#